data_AF-E1ZV11-F1
#
_entry.id   AF-E1ZV11-F1
#
_cell.length_a   1.000
_cell.length_b   1.000
_cell.length_c   1.000
_cell.angle_alpha   90.00
_cell.angle_beta   90.00
_cell.angle_gamma   90.00
#
_symmetry.space_group_name_H-M   'P 1'
#
loop_
_entity.id
_entity.type
_entity.pdbx_description
1 polymer ?
#
loop_
_entity_poly.entity_id
_entity_poly.type
_entity_poly.pdbx_seq_one_letter_code
_entity_poly.pdbx_strand_id
1 'polypeptide(L)'
;MTTIDPCKQFACKLQKCLKDNVYQPSRCEEIIEELRKCCVKHSSTSTVCDGIDTSKRYEHNTVDYVSLIYILFAYFYLQLEGERIKYNYILIIIGIFYILY
;
A
#
# COMPACT_ATOMS: atom_id res chain seq x y z
N MET A 1 11.86 -19.95 -27.26
CA MET A 1 10.44 -19.76 -26.90
C MET A 1 10.41 -19.08 -25.55
N THR A 2 9.94 -17.83 -25.46
CA THR A 2 9.70 -17.18 -24.16
C THR A 2 8.54 -17.90 -23.50
N THR A 3 8.84 -18.81 -22.58
CA THR A 3 7.86 -19.48 -21.73
C THR A 3 7.11 -18.41 -20.96
N ILE A 4 5.85 -18.17 -21.33
CA ILE A 4 5.00 -17.19 -20.67
C ILE A 4 4.75 -17.71 -19.25
N ASP A 5 5.16 -16.93 -18.26
CA ASP A 5 4.94 -17.26 -16.85
C ASP A 5 3.41 -17.28 -16.57
N PRO A 6 2.88 -18.41 -16.07
CA PRO A 6 1.44 -18.61 -15.88
C PRO A 6 0.82 -17.67 -14.84
N CYS A 7 1.58 -17.21 -13.86
CA CYS A 7 1.08 -16.35 -12.78
C CYS A 7 1.33 -14.86 -13.02
N LYS A 8 2.11 -14.51 -14.06
CA LYS A 8 2.41 -13.12 -14.43
C LYS A 8 1.16 -12.28 -14.71
N GLN A 9 0.10 -12.86 -15.26
CA GLN A 9 -1.17 -12.13 -15.47
C GLN A 9 -1.78 -11.62 -14.16
N PHE A 10 -1.74 -12.43 -13.10
CA PHE A 10 -2.29 -12.07 -11.79
C PHE A 10 -1.40 -11.05 -11.10
N ALA A 11 -0.08 -11.16 -11.25
CA ALA A 11 0.84 -10.13 -10.75
C ALA A 11 0.64 -8.78 -11.44
N CYS A 12 0.45 -8.75 -12.77
CA CYS A 12 0.13 -7.50 -13.46
C CYS A 12 -1.21 -6.91 -12.99
N LYS A 13 -2.23 -7.76 -12.78
CA LYS A 13 -3.54 -7.36 -12.23
C LYS A 13 -3.39 -6.79 -10.82
N LEU A 14 -2.55 -7.41 -9.99
CA LEU A 14 -2.24 -6.94 -8.63
C LEU A 14 -1.56 -5.58 -8.65
N GLN A 15 -0.53 -5.41 -9.47
CA GLN A 15 0.19 -4.14 -9.60
C GLN A 15 -0.73 -3.00 -10.05
N LYS A 16 -1.65 -3.29 -10.98
CA LYS A 16 -2.68 -2.33 -11.40
C LYS A 16 -3.62 -1.98 -10.24
N CYS A 17 -4.16 -2.99 -9.54
CA CYS A 17 -5.04 -2.74 -8.40
C CYS A 17 -4.38 -1.89 -7.32
N LEU A 18 -3.12 -2.20 -6.98
CA LEU A 18 -2.34 -1.42 -6.03
C LEU A 18 -2.18 0.03 -6.50
N LYS A 19 -1.79 0.24 -7.77
CA LYS A 19 -1.65 1.60 -8.32
C LYS A 19 -2.97 2.40 -8.25
N ASP A 20 -4.07 1.77 -8.61
CA ASP A 20 -5.40 2.39 -8.61
C ASP A 20 -5.92 2.66 -7.18
N ASN A 21 -5.39 1.94 -6.18
CA ASN A 21 -5.77 2.04 -4.77
C ASN A 21 -4.66 2.62 -3.87
N VAL A 22 -3.76 3.43 -4.42
CA VAL A 22 -2.70 4.12 -3.65
C VAL A 22 -1.87 3.13 -2.81
N TYR A 23 -1.59 1.97 -3.39
CA TYR A 23 -0.85 0.87 -2.80
C TYR A 23 -1.42 0.35 -1.49
N GLN A 24 -2.76 0.30 -1.36
CA GLN A 24 -3.46 -0.33 -0.24
C GLN A 24 -3.78 -1.81 -0.53
N PRO A 25 -3.05 -2.79 0.03
CA PRO A 25 -3.27 -4.21 -0.25
C PRO A 25 -4.62 -4.73 0.27
N SER A 26 -5.21 -4.10 1.28
CA SER A 26 -6.55 -4.41 1.82
C SER A 26 -7.67 -4.26 0.79
N ARG A 27 -7.45 -3.46 -0.26
CA ARG A 27 -8.41 -3.30 -1.35
C ARG A 27 -8.21 -4.29 -2.50
N CYS A 28 -7.13 -5.06 -2.46
CA CYS A 28 -6.73 -5.97 -3.52
C CYS A 28 -6.67 -7.44 -3.04
N GLU A 29 -7.24 -7.77 -1.87
CA GLU A 29 -7.14 -9.10 -1.24
C GLU A 29 -7.57 -10.23 -2.18
N GLU A 30 -8.65 -10.01 -2.93
CA GLU A 30 -9.16 -10.99 -3.89
C GLU A 30 -8.12 -11.34 -4.96
N ILE A 31 -7.43 -10.33 -5.49
CA ILE A 31 -6.42 -10.51 -6.54
C ILE A 31 -5.15 -11.15 -5.96
N ILE A 32 -4.81 -10.81 -4.71
CA ILE A 32 -3.70 -11.45 -4.00
C ILE A 32 -3.99 -12.94 -3.79
N GLU A 33 -5.22 -13.29 -3.42
CA GLU A 33 -5.64 -14.68 -3.26
C GLU A 33 -5.70 -15.43 -4.61
N GLU A 34 -6.10 -14.78 -5.70
CA GLU A 34 -5.98 -15.34 -7.06
C GLU A 34 -4.53 -15.64 -7.43
N LEU A 35 -3.62 -14.70 -7.17
CA LEU A 35 -2.18 -14.89 -7.40
C LEU A 35 -1.65 -16.05 -6.56
N ARG A 36 -2.02 -16.12 -5.27
CA ARG A 36 -1.64 -17.22 -4.38
C ARG A 36 -2.14 -18.56 -4.90
N LYS A 37 -3.39 -18.66 -5.34
CA LYS A 37 -3.97 -19.88 -5.94
C LYS A 37 -3.23 -20.30 -7.21
N CYS A 38 -2.74 -19.34 -8.00
CA CYS A 38 -1.87 -19.65 -9.13
C CYS A 38 -0.54 -20.25 -8.66
N CYS A 39 0.08 -19.65 -7.64
CA CYS A 39 1.33 -20.13 -7.08
C CYS A 39 1.26 -21.49 -6.40
N VAL A 40 0.11 -21.87 -5.83
CA VAL A 40 -0.12 -23.24 -5.33
C VAL A 40 0.07 -24.28 -6.45
N LYS A 41 -0.27 -23.94 -7.69
CA LYS A 41 -0.21 -24.87 -8.84
C LYS A 41 1.13 -24.79 -9.61
N HIS A 42 1.75 -23.61 -9.61
CA HIS A 42 2.87 -23.29 -10.52
C HIS A 42 4.12 -22.74 -9.81
N SER A 43 4.25 -22.95 -8.49
CA SER A 43 5.37 -22.45 -7.69
C SER A 43 6.74 -22.82 -8.24
N SER A 44 6.90 -24.01 -8.81
CA SER A 44 8.19 -24.48 -9.37
C SER A 44 8.50 -23.93 -10.76
N THR A 45 7.52 -23.30 -11.43
CA THR A 45 7.63 -22.89 -12.84
C THR A 45 7.48 -21.39 -13.06
N SER A 46 7.00 -20.67 -12.06
CA SER A 46 6.70 -19.24 -12.12
C SER A 46 7.64 -18.46 -11.19
N THR A 47 8.45 -17.58 -11.76
CA THR A 47 9.35 -16.69 -10.99
C THR A 47 8.55 -15.68 -10.18
N VAL A 48 7.31 -15.37 -10.59
CA VAL A 48 6.41 -14.47 -9.86
C VAL A 48 6.02 -15.03 -8.48
N CYS A 49 6.08 -16.35 -8.31
CA CYS A 49 5.76 -16.99 -7.05
C CYS A 49 6.90 -16.99 -6.04
N ASP A 50 8.09 -16.52 -6.43
CA ASP A 50 9.24 -16.39 -5.54
C ASP A 50 8.91 -15.38 -4.44
N GLY A 51 8.81 -15.87 -3.20
CA GLY A 51 8.44 -15.07 -2.03
C GLY A 51 6.94 -15.06 -1.68
N ILE A 52 6.09 -15.83 -2.38
CA ILE A 52 4.68 -16.00 -2.02
C ILE A 52 4.50 -17.21 -1.11
N ASP A 53 4.03 -16.97 0.12
CA ASP A 53 3.64 -18.04 1.04
C ASP A 53 2.32 -18.68 0.58
N THR A 54 2.40 -19.93 0.15
CA THR A 54 1.24 -20.72 -0.31
C THR A 54 0.65 -21.61 0.78
N SER A 55 1.28 -21.70 1.96
CA SER A 55 0.88 -22.60 3.05
C SER A 55 -0.43 -22.20 3.73
N LYS A 56 -0.74 -20.89 3.74
CA LYS A 56 -1.94 -20.30 4.33
C LYS A 56 -2.67 -19.41 3.33
N ARG A 57 -3.90 -19.02 3.65
CA ARG A 57 -4.62 -18.00 2.88
C ARG A 57 -3.98 -16.64 3.11
N TYR A 58 -4.16 -15.74 2.15
CA TYR A 58 -3.78 -14.35 2.36
C TYR A 58 -4.57 -13.75 3.54
N GLU A 59 -3.85 -13.11 4.45
CA GLU A 59 -4.39 -12.39 5.60
C GLU A 59 -3.75 -11.00 5.57
N HIS A 60 -4.57 -9.95 5.53
CA HIS A 60 -4.06 -8.57 5.51
C HIS A 60 -3.48 -8.23 6.88
N ASN A 61 -2.15 -8.24 6.95
CA ASN A 61 -1.36 -7.89 8.13
C ASN A 61 -0.41 -6.71 7.89
N THR A 62 -0.42 -6.15 6.67
CA THR A 62 0.40 -5.01 6.28
C THR A 62 -0.28 -3.70 6.69
N VAL A 63 0.51 -2.72 7.13
CA VAL A 63 -0.01 -1.40 7.50
C VAL A 63 -0.36 -0.61 6.24
N ASP A 64 -1.64 -0.27 6.05
CA ASP A 64 -2.05 0.66 5.00
C ASP A 64 -1.51 2.06 5.33
N TYR A 65 -0.74 2.67 4.42
CA TYR A 65 -0.09 3.98 4.66
C TYR A 65 -1.09 5.08 5.05
N VAL A 66 -2.32 4.99 4.54
CA VAL A 66 -3.42 5.90 4.88
C VAL A 66 -3.77 5.83 6.36
N SER A 67 -3.74 4.65 6.99
CA SER A 67 -4.00 4.50 8.43
C SER A 67 -2.97 5.24 9.27
N LEU A 68 -1.69 5.23 8.86
CA LEU A 68 -0.64 5.99 9.54
C LEU A 68 -0.83 7.50 9.36
N ILE A 69 -1.21 7.94 8.16
CA ILE A 69 -1.55 9.36 7.91
C ILE A 69 -2.69 9.80 8.83
N TYR A 70 -3.77 9.02 8.94
CA TYR A 70 -4.90 9.35 9.81
C TYR A 70 -4.49 9.44 11.29
N ILE A 71 -3.64 8.53 11.77
CA ILE A 71 -3.13 8.59 13.15
C ILE A 71 -2.29 9.85 13.36
N LEU A 72 -1.41 10.20 12.42
CA LEU A 72 -0.61 11.42 12.48
C LEU A 72 -1.48 12.68 12.46
N PHE A 73 -2.48 12.73 11.58
CA PHE A 73 -3.45 13.84 11.55
C PHE A 73 -4.27 13.90 12.84
N ALA A 74 -4.81 12.79 13.33
CA ALA A 74 -5.58 12.75 14.57
C ALA A 74 -4.74 13.22 15.78
N TYR A 75 -3.49 12.78 15.88
CA TYR A 75 -2.56 13.26 16.90
C TYR A 75 -2.32 14.77 16.76
N PHE A 76 -2.15 15.27 15.54
CA PHE A 76 -2.00 16.70 15.26
C PHE A 76 -3.26 17.50 15.63
N TYR A 77 -4.46 17.03 15.27
CA TYR A 77 -5.74 17.66 15.62
C TYR A 77 -6.02 17.64 17.13
N LEU A 78 -5.73 16.52 17.83
CA LEU A 78 -5.84 16.45 19.29
C LEU A 78 -4.88 17.41 19.98
N GLN A 79 -3.68 17.64 19.43
CA GLN A 79 -2.76 18.67 19.92
C GLN A 79 -3.31 20.10 19.71
N LEU A 80 -4.21 20.33 18.75
CA LEU A 80 -4.78 21.66 18.47
C LEU A 80 -5.90 22.06 19.43
N GLU A 81 -6.67 21.11 20.00
CA GLU A 81 -7.66 21.45 21.04
C GLU A 81 -7.01 21.83 22.40
N GLY A 82 -5.72 21.57 22.58
CA GLY A 82 -4.95 21.92 23.78
C GLY A 82 -4.23 23.27 23.77
N GLU A 83 -3.94 23.88 22.60
CA GLU A 83 -3.20 25.15 22.53
C GLU A 83 -3.60 26.03 21.34
N ARG A 84 -4.25 27.17 21.61
CA ARG A 84 -4.60 28.25 20.65
C ARG A 84 -3.39 28.96 19.98
N ILE A 85 -2.18 28.39 19.97
CA ILE A 85 -0.94 29.10 19.60
C ILE A 85 -0.30 28.64 18.27
N LYS A 86 -0.60 27.44 17.74
CA LYS A 86 0.18 26.88 16.60
C LYS A 86 -0.24 27.30 15.19
N TYR A 87 -1.43 27.88 14.99
CA TYR A 87 -1.89 28.31 13.66
C TYR A 87 -0.95 29.33 13.00
N ASN A 88 -0.32 30.17 13.83
CA ASN A 88 0.63 31.17 13.36
C ASN A 88 1.93 30.55 12.82
N TYR A 89 2.39 29.43 13.40
CA TYR A 89 3.63 28.76 12.99
C TYR A 89 3.47 27.96 11.68
N ILE A 90 2.27 27.41 11.44
CA ILE A 90 1.92 26.73 10.18
C ILE A 90 1.89 27.73 9.01
N LEU A 91 1.30 28.91 9.22
CA LEU A 91 1.30 30.00 8.25
C LEU A 91 2.73 30.50 7.94
N ILE A 92 3.60 30.55 8.95
CA ILE A 92 5.03 30.88 8.76
C ILE A 92 5.74 29.82 7.91
N ILE A 93 5.51 28.52 8.18
CA ILE A 93 6.14 27.42 7.43
C ILE A 93 5.67 27.39 5.96
N ILE A 94 4.38 27.58 5.71
CA ILE A 94 3.82 27.63 4.34
C ILE A 94 4.38 28.86 3.60
N GLY A 95 4.50 30.00 4.27
CA GLY A 95 5.08 31.22 3.70
C GLY A 95 6.56 31.06 3.33
N ILE A 96 7.37 30.41 4.17
CA ILE A 96 8.79 30.15 3.87
C ILE A 96 8.94 29.22 2.65
N PHE A 97 8.10 28.19 2.54
CA PHE A 97 8.12 27.28 1.40
C PHE A 97 7.74 27.97 0.08
N TYR A 98 6.82 28.93 0.11
CA TYR A 98 6.38 29.69 -1.07
C TYR A 98 7.38 30.76 -1.53
N ILE A 99 8.36 31.13 -0.69
CA ILE A 99 9.41 32.09 -1.04
C ILE A 99 10.64 31.38 -1.64
N LEU A 100 10.79 30.08 -1.39
CA LEU A 100 11.94 29.27 -1.83
C LEU A 100 11.69 28.49 -3.13
N TYR A 101 10.50 28.58 -3.72
CA TYR A 101 10.10 27.97 -5.00
C TYR A 101 9.44 29.02 -5.90
#